data_AF-A0A3N1Q5Y7-F1
#
_entry.id   AF-A0A3N1Q5Y7-F1
#
_cell.length_a   1.000
_cell.length_b   1.000
_cell.length_c   1.000
_cell.angle_alpha   90.00
_cell.angle_beta   90.00
_cell.angle_gamma   90.00
#
_symmetry.space_group_name_H-M   'P 1'
#
loop_
_entity.id
_entity.type
_entity.pdbx_description
1 polymer ?
#
loop_
_entity_poly.entity_id
_entity_poly.type
_entity_poly.pdbx_seq_one_letter_code
_entity_poly.pdbx_strand_id
1 'polypeptide(L)'
;MTFDIDANGILDVSAKDKDTGAQQSITVSGSGTLDESEVQRMIQESERNRAEDTRIRELVEARNELDGFAYHVERRLGELGDSVAVHDKARAESLIADARQAVKEEAPLDRVRSLTGDLQQTLHALASLGGAGEVRPGSEDADGSGAAPVLPELDAEELHDRWQRAVAETENQRKRYERRLEEVRLAERDRVSEAWLPVVDHLELALQHAAADPEAIIAGVEGVCRQAYAVLARLGYQRIAAVGEPFDPALHDAAQVRQEPQAAPGTVVQVLRAGYGSDRGLLRPATVVVQAGPDEREARS
;
A
#
# COMPACT_ATOMS: atom_id res chain seq x y z
N MET A 1 42.26 -4.19 -21.61
CA MET A 1 40.79 -4.16 -21.43
C MET A 1 40.56 -3.45 -20.12
N THR A 2 39.76 -2.39 -20.14
CA THR A 2 39.57 -1.52 -18.97
C THR A 2 38.06 -1.34 -18.77
N PHE A 3 37.63 -1.52 -17.53
CA PHE A 3 36.25 -1.35 -17.10
C PHE A 3 36.21 -0.18 -16.14
N ASP A 4 35.34 0.79 -16.40
CA ASP A 4 35.10 1.90 -15.49
C ASP A 4 33.58 2.01 -15.24
N ILE A 5 33.21 2.20 -13.98
CA ILE A 5 31.82 2.29 -13.53
C ILE A 5 31.68 3.63 -12.84
N ASP A 6 30.83 4.50 -13.38
CA ASP A 6 30.56 5.80 -12.78
C ASP A 6 29.47 5.71 -11.70
N ALA A 7 29.34 6.75 -10.88
CA ALA A 7 28.36 6.81 -9.80
C ALA A 7 26.89 6.82 -10.28
N ASN A 8 26.65 6.91 -11.59
CA ASN A 8 25.33 6.89 -12.21
C ASN A 8 24.95 5.50 -12.76
N GLY A 9 25.81 4.49 -12.57
CA GLY A 9 25.55 3.12 -13.02
C GLY A 9 25.77 2.92 -14.52
N ILE A 10 26.46 3.85 -15.19
CA ILE A 10 26.84 3.71 -16.60
C ILE A 10 28.12 2.88 -16.65
N LEU A 11 28.08 1.78 -17.39
CA LEU A 11 29.23 0.91 -17.61
C LEU A 11 29.88 1.25 -18.94
N ASP A 12 31.09 1.79 -18.89
CA ASP A 12 31.91 2.04 -20.07
C ASP A 12 32.96 0.93 -20.20
N VAL A 13 32.83 0.13 -21.26
CA VAL A 13 33.80 -0.93 -21.59
C VAL A 13 34.63 -0.48 -22.78
N SER A 14 35.95 -0.35 -22.57
CA SER A 14 36.89 -0.07 -23.66
C SER A 14 37.88 -1.22 -23.83
N ALA A 15 37.92 -1.75 -25.05
CA ALA A 15 38.86 -2.78 -25.47
C ALA A 15 39.72 -2.27 -26.63
N LYS A 16 41.04 -2.42 -26.48
CA LYS A 16 42.05 -2.04 -27.48
C LYS A 16 42.77 -3.31 -27.93
N ASP A 17 42.68 -3.61 -29.22
CA ASP A 17 43.41 -4.71 -29.84
C ASP A 17 44.86 -4.26 -30.15
N LYS A 18 45.84 -5.12 -29.84
CA LYS A 18 47.27 -4.81 -29.90
C LYS A 18 47.88 -4.98 -31.29
N ASP A 19 47.25 -5.74 -32.18
CA ASP A 19 47.79 -6.00 -33.53
C ASP A 19 47.26 -5.00 -34.58
N THR A 20 46.06 -4.47 -34.38
CA THR A 20 45.39 -3.54 -35.33
C THR A 20 45.27 -2.12 -34.80
N GLY A 21 45.57 -1.87 -33.51
CA GLY A 21 45.51 -0.56 -32.88
C GLY A 21 44.10 0.01 -32.68
N ALA A 22 43.06 -0.67 -33.16
CA ALA A 22 41.67 -0.26 -33.11
C ALA A 22 41.12 -0.31 -31.67
N GLN A 23 40.36 0.72 -31.31
CA GLN A 23 39.65 0.84 -30.03
C GLN A 23 38.16 0.87 -30.31
N GLN A 24 37.39 0.04 -29.59
CA GLN A 24 35.93 0.07 -29.61
C GLN A 24 35.44 0.32 -28.19
N SER A 25 34.54 1.30 -28.05
CA SER A 25 33.84 1.64 -26.81
C SER A 25 32.34 1.44 -27.02
N ILE A 26 31.70 0.73 -26.09
CA ILE A 26 30.26 0.54 -26.06
C ILE A 26 29.79 1.15 -24.74
N THR A 27 28.93 2.17 -24.84
CA THR A 27 28.30 2.81 -23.68
C THR A 27 26.90 2.22 -23.53
N VAL A 28 26.68 1.44 -22.47
CA VAL A 28 25.38 0.86 -22.16
C VAL A 28 24.72 1.72 -21.09
N SER A 29 23.84 2.63 -21.53
CA SER A 29 23.01 3.42 -20.64
C SER A 29 21.80 2.59 -20.20
N GLY A 30 21.80 2.12 -18.96
CA GLY A 30 20.62 1.55 -18.33
C GLY A 30 19.61 2.68 -18.08
N SER A 31 18.54 2.77 -18.87
CA SER A 31 17.47 3.74 -18.68
C SER A 31 16.59 3.33 -17.49
N GLY A 32 17.16 3.41 -16.29
CA GLY A 32 16.41 3.56 -15.07
C GLY A 32 16.32 5.05 -14.77
N THR A 33 15.19 5.68 -15.05
CA THR A 33 14.67 6.88 -14.35
C THR A 33 13.35 7.28 -15.01
N LEU A 34 12.32 7.40 -14.17
CA LEU A 34 10.91 7.65 -14.51
C LEU A 34 10.69 8.91 -15.37
N ASP A 35 9.66 8.91 -16.23
CA ASP A 35 9.18 10.13 -16.90
C ASP A 35 8.60 11.12 -15.87
N GLU A 36 8.67 12.42 -16.14
CA GLU A 36 8.30 13.50 -15.21
C GLU A 36 6.80 13.42 -14.81
N SER A 37 5.94 12.88 -15.69
CA SER A 37 4.53 12.62 -15.40
C SER A 37 4.32 11.40 -14.49
N GLU A 38 5.15 10.36 -14.62
CA GLU A 38 5.16 9.19 -13.75
C GLU A 38 5.72 9.52 -12.36
N VAL A 39 6.75 10.36 -12.29
CA VAL A 39 7.26 10.91 -11.04
C VAL A 39 6.16 11.67 -10.30
N GLN A 40 5.41 12.54 -10.99
CA GLN A 40 4.31 13.29 -10.37
C GLN A 40 3.18 12.39 -9.86
N ARG A 41 2.83 11.33 -10.60
CA ARG A 41 1.83 10.35 -10.17
C ARG A 41 2.32 9.54 -8.97
N MET A 42 3.57 9.08 -8.99
CA MET A 42 4.19 8.38 -7.85
C MET A 42 4.29 9.27 -6.63
N ILE A 43 4.56 10.57 -6.79
CA ILE A 43 4.56 11.54 -5.70
C ILE A 43 3.16 11.67 -5.10
N GLN A 44 2.11 11.89 -5.91
CA GLN A 44 0.73 12.01 -5.39
C GLN A 44 0.23 10.72 -4.72
N GLU A 45 0.57 9.56 -5.27
CA GLU A 45 0.18 8.27 -4.71
C GLU A 45 0.94 7.97 -3.42
N SER A 46 2.25 8.28 -3.39
CA SER A 46 3.06 8.20 -2.17
C SER A 46 2.55 9.17 -1.10
N GLU A 47 2.13 10.38 -1.47
CA GLU A 47 1.54 11.36 -0.55
C GLU A 47 0.20 10.89 0.01
N ARG A 48 -0.67 10.30 -0.82
CA ARG A 48 -1.96 9.74 -0.37
C ARG A 48 -1.78 8.55 0.57
N ASN A 49 -0.93 7.59 0.20
CA ASN A 49 -0.64 6.43 1.04
C ASN A 49 0.03 6.88 2.34
N ARG A 50 0.96 7.84 2.28
CA ARG A 50 1.57 8.43 3.47
C ARG A 50 0.55 9.14 4.36
N ALA A 51 -0.42 9.84 3.78
CA ALA A 51 -1.49 10.50 4.54
C ALA A 51 -2.43 9.50 5.21
N GLU A 52 -2.77 8.41 4.53
CA GLU A 52 -3.58 7.32 5.08
C GLU A 52 -2.83 6.55 6.18
N ASP A 53 -1.56 6.20 5.94
CA ASP A 53 -0.68 5.58 6.91
C ASP A 53 -0.50 6.46 8.15
N THR A 54 -0.37 7.78 7.96
CA THR A 54 -0.29 8.74 9.06
C THR A 54 -1.57 8.76 9.87
N ARG A 55 -2.75 8.74 9.23
CA ARG A 55 -4.04 8.71 9.92
C ARG A 55 -4.25 7.41 10.70
N ILE A 56 -3.91 6.27 10.11
CA ILE A 56 -3.98 4.96 10.78
C ILE A 56 -3.06 4.96 11.99
N ARG A 57 -1.82 5.45 11.82
CA ARG A 57 -0.85 5.57 12.90
C ARG A 57 -1.34 6.48 14.02
N GLU A 58 -1.82 7.68 13.69
CA GLU A 58 -2.36 8.65 14.66
C GLU A 58 -3.53 8.05 15.45
N LEU A 59 -4.40 7.29 14.80
CA LEU A 59 -5.55 6.67 15.44
C LEU A 59 -5.14 5.50 16.34
N VAL A 60 -4.15 4.71 15.94
CA VAL A 60 -3.57 3.65 16.80
C VAL A 60 -2.85 4.27 18.01
N GLU A 61 -2.02 5.29 17.81
CA GLU A 61 -1.34 6.01 18.89
C GLU A 61 -2.35 6.63 19.86
N ALA A 62 -3.39 7.31 19.36
CA ALA A 62 -4.43 7.90 20.19
C ALA A 62 -5.23 6.87 21.00
N ARG A 63 -5.49 5.67 20.44
CA ARG A 63 -6.17 4.58 21.16
C ARG A 63 -5.29 4.00 22.26
N ASN A 64 -4.01 3.79 21.98
CA ASN A 64 -3.05 3.32 22.97
C ASN A 64 -2.89 4.33 24.11
N GLU A 65 -2.89 5.63 23.77
CA GLU A 65 -2.88 6.71 24.74
C GLU A 65 -4.14 6.70 25.61
N LEU A 66 -5.32 6.58 25.00
CA LEU A 66 -6.61 6.50 25.70
C LEU A 66 -6.64 5.34 26.70
N ASP A 67 -6.24 4.14 26.27
CA ASP A 67 -6.22 2.94 27.12
C ASP A 67 -5.20 3.07 28.26
N GLY A 68 -4.03 3.66 27.98
CA GLY A 68 -3.03 3.99 28.99
C GLY A 68 -3.57 4.93 30.07
N PHE A 69 -4.26 6.01 29.69
CA PHE A 69 -4.89 6.92 30.65
C PHE A 69 -6.01 6.26 31.44
N ALA A 70 -6.84 5.43 30.80
CA ALA A 70 -7.90 4.68 31.50
C ALA A 70 -7.30 3.78 32.59
N TYR A 71 -6.20 3.08 32.28
CA TYR A 71 -5.45 2.27 33.26
C TYR A 71 -4.86 3.13 34.40
N HIS A 72 -4.26 4.28 34.09
CA HIS A 72 -3.71 5.16 35.12
C HIS A 72 -4.77 5.71 36.07
N VAL A 73 -5.94 6.10 35.55
CA VAL A 73 -7.07 6.55 36.38
C VAL A 73 -7.60 5.41 37.24
N GLU A 74 -7.77 4.21 36.68
CA GLU A 74 -8.22 3.01 37.42
C GLU A 74 -7.26 2.66 38.56
N ARG A 75 -5.96 2.64 38.28
CA ARG A 75 -4.93 2.41 39.30
C ARG A 75 -4.99 3.47 40.39
N ARG A 76 -5.09 4.75 40.02
CA ARG A 76 -5.12 5.86 40.99
C ARG A 76 -6.37 5.82 41.88
N LEU A 77 -7.52 5.44 41.34
CA LEU A 77 -8.73 5.18 42.13
C LEU A 77 -8.53 4.02 43.11
N GLY A 78 -7.83 2.96 42.69
CA GLY A 78 -7.46 1.85 43.57
C GLY A 78 -6.54 2.28 44.72
N GLU A 79 -5.54 3.11 44.45
CA GLU A 79 -4.60 3.65 45.45
C GLU A 79 -5.29 4.58 46.47
N LEU A 80 -6.21 5.44 46.00
CA LEU A 80 -6.91 6.39 46.84
C LEU A 80 -8.09 5.75 47.61
N GLY A 81 -8.67 4.67 47.09
CA GLY A 81 -9.72 3.90 47.77
C GLY A 81 -10.90 4.77 48.21
N ASP A 82 -11.16 4.79 49.52
CA ASP A 82 -12.27 5.54 50.13
C ASP A 82 -11.98 7.04 50.34
N SER A 83 -10.76 7.50 50.04
CA SER A 83 -10.41 8.93 50.12
C SER A 83 -10.97 9.77 48.97
N VAL A 84 -11.50 9.13 47.92
CA VAL A 84 -12.12 9.79 46.78
C VAL A 84 -13.61 10.02 47.07
N ALA A 85 -14.10 11.23 46.78
CA ALA A 85 -15.53 11.51 46.88
C ALA A 85 -16.35 10.59 45.96
N VAL A 86 -17.49 10.09 46.46
CA VAL A 86 -18.36 9.12 45.74
C VAL A 86 -18.71 9.59 44.33
N HIS A 87 -18.99 10.89 44.17
CA HIS A 87 -19.30 11.50 42.88
C HIS A 87 -18.11 11.43 41.90
N ASP A 88 -16.91 11.72 42.36
CA ASP A 88 -15.72 11.75 41.51
C ASP A 88 -15.27 10.34 41.14
N LYS A 89 -15.42 9.39 42.07
CA LYS A 89 -15.22 7.96 41.81
C LYS A 89 -16.17 7.44 40.74
N ALA A 90 -17.47 7.71 40.86
CA ALA A 90 -18.47 7.28 39.87
C ALA A 90 -18.22 7.90 38.48
N ARG A 91 -17.84 9.18 38.43
CA ARG A 91 -17.47 9.85 37.17
C ARG A 91 -16.26 9.20 36.52
N ALA A 92 -15.22 8.91 37.28
CA ALA A 92 -13.99 8.30 36.79
C ALA A 92 -14.23 6.86 36.30
N GLU A 93 -15.00 6.05 37.04
CA GLU A 93 -15.41 4.70 36.63
C GLU A 93 -16.21 4.71 35.31
N SER A 94 -17.13 5.67 35.16
CA SER A 94 -17.89 5.84 33.91
C SER A 94 -16.98 6.19 32.73
N LEU A 95 -16.02 7.09 32.91
CA LEU A 95 -15.08 7.47 31.85
C LEU A 95 -14.15 6.32 31.46
N ILE A 96 -13.71 5.50 32.41
CA ILE A 96 -12.94 4.28 32.14
C ILE A 96 -13.77 3.29 31.32
N ALA A 97 -15.05 3.10 31.66
CA ALA A 97 -15.94 2.22 30.91
C ALA A 97 -16.16 2.71 29.47
N ASP A 98 -16.41 4.00 29.30
CA ASP A 98 -16.58 4.63 27.98
C ASP A 98 -15.30 4.55 27.14
N ALA A 99 -14.13 4.73 27.75
CA ALA A 99 -12.84 4.59 27.09
C ALA A 99 -12.59 3.15 26.60
N ARG A 100 -12.82 2.15 27.45
CA ARG A 100 -12.72 0.73 27.09
C ARG A 100 -13.68 0.36 25.96
N GLN A 101 -14.91 0.88 26.00
CA GLN A 101 -15.89 0.66 24.94
C GLN A 101 -15.45 1.32 23.63
N ALA A 102 -14.93 2.56 23.68
CA ALA A 102 -14.44 3.27 22.51
C ALA A 102 -13.24 2.56 21.84
N VAL A 103 -12.33 1.97 22.63
CA VAL A 103 -11.24 1.14 22.12
C VAL A 103 -11.78 -0.14 21.47
N LYS A 104 -12.76 -0.80 22.12
CA LYS A 104 -13.36 -2.05 21.64
C LYS A 104 -14.15 -1.88 20.33
N GLU A 105 -14.92 -0.79 20.21
CA GLU A 105 -15.75 -0.48 19.04
C GLU A 105 -15.01 0.22 17.91
N GLU A 106 -13.71 0.46 18.09
CA GLU A 106 -12.91 1.18 17.12
C GLU A 106 -13.49 2.57 16.80
N ALA A 107 -13.79 3.35 17.83
CA ALA A 107 -14.37 4.68 17.73
C ALA A 107 -13.52 5.67 16.89
N PRO A 108 -14.15 6.71 16.29
CA PRO A 108 -13.44 7.73 15.51
C PRO A 108 -12.50 8.58 16.36
N LEU A 109 -11.47 9.15 15.71
CA LEU A 109 -10.37 9.88 16.37
C LEU A 109 -10.84 11.01 17.30
N ASP A 110 -11.86 11.75 16.90
CA ASP A 110 -12.40 12.86 17.71
C ASP A 110 -12.97 12.36 19.05
N ARG A 111 -13.66 11.21 19.04
CA ARG A 111 -14.21 10.60 20.25
C ARG A 111 -13.08 10.09 21.16
N VAL A 112 -12.05 9.47 20.59
CA VAL A 112 -10.88 8.99 21.32
C VAL A 112 -10.16 10.16 22.01
N ARG A 113 -9.86 11.24 21.28
CA ARG A 113 -9.22 12.45 21.82
C ARG A 113 -10.04 13.12 22.91
N SER A 114 -11.36 13.21 22.75
CA SER A 114 -12.25 13.77 23.77
C SER A 114 -12.15 12.98 25.08
N LEU A 115 -12.26 11.65 25.01
CA LEU A 115 -12.19 10.78 26.19
C LEU A 115 -10.80 10.82 26.83
N THR A 116 -9.73 10.91 26.04
CA THR A 116 -8.37 11.09 26.55
C THR A 116 -8.26 12.38 27.36
N GLY A 117 -8.81 13.49 26.85
CA GLY A 117 -8.83 14.77 27.57
C GLY A 117 -9.64 14.71 28.88
N ASP A 118 -10.79 14.05 28.86
CA ASP A 118 -11.64 13.89 30.05
C ASP A 118 -10.96 13.02 31.13
N LEU A 119 -10.26 11.95 30.72
CA LEU A 119 -9.47 11.11 31.62
C LEU A 119 -8.25 11.84 32.17
N GLN A 120 -7.54 12.64 31.36
CA GLN A 120 -6.43 13.47 31.82
C GLN A 120 -6.87 14.47 32.90
N GLN A 121 -8.00 15.15 32.69
CA GLN A 121 -8.56 16.07 33.69
C GLN A 121 -8.93 15.34 34.98
N THR A 122 -9.54 14.16 34.85
CA THR A 122 -9.90 13.31 35.99
C THR A 122 -8.66 12.84 36.75
N LEU A 123 -7.61 12.43 36.04
CA LEU A 123 -6.34 12.02 36.63
C LEU A 123 -5.67 13.18 37.40
N HIS A 124 -5.65 14.38 36.83
CA HIS A 124 -5.15 15.57 37.52
C HIS A 124 -5.95 15.91 38.78
N ALA A 125 -7.28 15.82 38.72
CA ALA A 125 -8.13 16.03 39.88
C ALA A 125 -7.82 15.01 40.99
N LEU A 126 -7.69 13.72 40.65
CA LEU A 126 -7.33 12.66 41.58
C LEU A 126 -5.89 12.78 42.12
N ALA A 127 -4.95 13.29 41.32
CA ALA A 127 -3.58 13.54 41.76
C ALA A 127 -3.52 14.63 42.83
N SER A 128 -4.35 15.67 42.71
CA SER A 128 -4.41 16.78 43.67
C SER A 128 -4.93 16.39 45.05
N LEU A 129 -5.69 15.29 45.16
CA LEU A 129 -6.28 14.81 46.41
C LEU A 129 -5.30 14.01 47.29
N GLY A 130 -4.18 13.52 46.75
CA GLY A 130 -3.24 12.64 47.45
C GLY A 130 -1.83 13.24 47.63
N GLY A 131 -1.74 14.51 48.02
CA GLY A 131 -0.56 15.38 47.83
C GLY A 131 0.86 14.86 48.15
N ALA A 132 1.80 15.35 47.33
CA ALA A 132 3.21 15.68 47.60
C ALA A 132 4.16 14.59 48.17
N GLY A 133 4.82 13.87 47.25
CA GLY A 133 6.25 13.59 47.37
C GLY A 133 7.04 14.67 46.61
N GLU A 134 7.92 15.36 47.32
CA GLU A 134 8.69 16.54 46.92
C GLU A 134 9.58 16.35 45.68
N VAL A 135 9.45 17.23 44.67
CA VAL A 135 10.60 17.86 43.97
C VAL A 135 10.21 19.31 43.63
N ARG A 136 10.93 20.27 44.23
CA ARG A 136 10.76 21.72 44.00
C ARG A 136 11.26 22.14 42.61
N PRO A 137 10.70 23.21 42.01
CA PRO A 137 11.26 23.80 40.80
C PRO A 137 12.43 24.71 41.19
N GLY A 138 13.64 24.29 40.81
CA GLY A 138 14.86 25.10 40.82
C GLY A 138 15.44 25.09 39.41
N SER A 139 15.72 26.27 38.88
CA SER A 139 16.19 26.56 37.53
C SER A 139 17.55 25.96 37.18
N GLU A 140 17.63 25.53 35.91
CA GLU A 140 18.82 25.43 35.03
C GLU A 140 19.94 24.47 35.44
N ASP A 141 20.02 23.35 34.72
CA ASP A 141 21.10 23.13 33.75
C ASP A 141 20.70 22.04 32.76
N ALA A 142 21.02 22.30 31.49
CA ALA A 142 20.84 21.37 30.39
C ALA A 142 21.82 20.20 30.52
N ASP A 143 21.31 18.96 30.58
CA ASP A 143 21.97 17.85 29.89
C ASP A 143 20.96 16.75 29.55
N GLY A 144 21.05 16.28 28.31
CA GLY A 144 20.17 15.26 27.76
C GLY A 144 20.64 13.88 28.18
N SER A 145 19.80 13.14 28.90
CA SER A 145 19.85 11.68 28.88
C SER A 145 18.48 11.12 29.21
N GLY A 146 17.90 10.39 28.25
CA GLY A 146 16.61 9.74 28.39
C GLY A 146 16.62 8.76 29.56
N ALA A 147 15.94 9.13 30.64
CA ALA A 147 15.56 8.19 31.66
C ALA A 147 14.48 7.27 31.06
N ALA A 148 14.84 6.02 30.81
CA ALA A 148 13.86 4.98 30.51
C ALA A 148 12.81 4.96 31.64
N PRO A 149 11.52 4.79 31.31
CA PRO A 149 10.46 4.78 32.32
C PRO A 149 10.76 3.68 33.34
N VAL A 150 10.84 4.06 34.63
CA VAL A 150 11.00 3.11 35.74
C VAL A 150 9.72 2.29 35.81
N LEU A 151 9.76 1.07 35.25
CA LEU A 151 8.69 0.11 35.39
C LEU A 151 8.59 -0.28 36.87
N PRO A 152 7.37 -0.34 37.46
CA PRO A 152 7.22 -0.85 38.81
C PRO A 152 7.82 -2.26 38.89
N GLU A 153 8.51 -2.59 39.99
CA GLU A 153 8.92 -3.95 40.29
C GLU A 153 7.66 -4.78 40.54
N LEU A 154 7.14 -5.38 39.47
CA LEU A 154 6.03 -6.31 39.51
C LEU A 154 6.54 -7.66 39.98
N ASP A 155 5.77 -8.35 40.81
CA ASP A 155 6.12 -9.72 41.18
C ASP A 155 5.97 -10.68 39.99
N ALA A 156 6.51 -11.90 40.14
CA ALA A 156 6.52 -12.88 39.06
C ALA A 156 5.11 -13.29 38.61
N GLU A 157 4.11 -13.20 39.49
CA GLU A 157 2.73 -13.61 39.20
C GLU A 157 2.01 -12.52 38.39
N GLU A 158 2.20 -11.25 38.74
CA GLU A 158 1.70 -10.10 37.98
C GLU A 158 2.34 -9.98 36.60
N LEU A 159 3.65 -10.24 36.48
CA LEU A 159 4.34 -10.30 35.20
C LEU A 159 3.80 -11.45 34.32
N HIS A 160 3.52 -12.60 34.93
CA HIS A 160 2.96 -13.75 34.23
C HIS A 160 1.55 -13.46 33.72
N ASP A 161 0.67 -12.89 34.55
CA ASP A 161 -0.69 -12.50 34.17
C ASP A 161 -0.69 -11.44 33.05
N ARG A 162 0.16 -10.40 33.15
CA ARG A 162 0.33 -9.40 32.09
C ARG A 162 0.82 -10.03 30.79
N TRP A 163 1.79 -10.95 30.86
CA TRP A 163 2.28 -11.65 29.69
C TRP A 163 1.19 -12.52 29.05
N GLN A 164 0.40 -13.26 29.84
CA GLN A 164 -0.72 -14.05 29.34
C GLN A 164 -1.77 -13.18 28.64
N ARG A 165 -2.12 -12.02 29.23
CA ARG A 165 -3.04 -11.05 28.61
C ARG A 165 -2.48 -10.48 27.32
N ALA A 166 -1.20 -10.11 27.27
CA ALA A 166 -0.54 -9.59 26.07
C ALA A 166 -0.49 -10.64 24.94
N VAL A 167 -0.22 -11.91 25.27
CA VAL A 167 -0.26 -13.03 24.32
C VAL A 167 -1.67 -13.24 23.79
N ALA A 168 -2.68 -13.25 24.66
CA ALA A 168 -4.08 -13.41 24.29
C ALA A 168 -4.57 -12.23 23.41
N GLU A 169 -4.15 -11.00 23.72
CA GLU A 169 -4.47 -9.83 22.92
C GLU A 169 -3.84 -9.92 21.53
N THR A 170 -2.57 -10.31 21.44
CA THR A 170 -1.88 -10.52 20.16
C THR A 170 -2.57 -11.60 19.32
N GLU A 171 -3.00 -12.70 19.95
CA GLU A 171 -3.72 -13.76 19.25
C GLU A 171 -5.11 -13.29 18.78
N ASN A 172 -5.81 -12.50 19.60
CA ASN A 172 -7.09 -11.91 19.23
C ASN A 172 -6.95 -10.89 18.10
N GLN A 173 -5.93 -10.03 18.14
CA GLN A 173 -5.62 -9.09 17.07
C GLN A 173 -5.32 -9.86 15.77
N ARG A 174 -4.47 -10.90 15.82
CA ARG A 174 -4.18 -11.77 14.68
C ARG A 174 -5.44 -12.36 14.06
N LYS A 175 -6.34 -12.95 14.88
CA LYS A 175 -7.62 -13.52 14.41
C LYS A 175 -8.53 -12.46 13.79
N ARG A 176 -8.57 -11.24 14.35
CA ARG A 176 -9.33 -10.13 13.77
C ARG A 176 -8.76 -9.67 12.43
N TYR A 177 -7.42 -9.57 12.32
CA TYR A 177 -6.77 -9.24 11.05
C TYR A 177 -7.01 -10.30 9.99
N GLU A 178 -6.93 -11.59 10.33
CA GLU A 178 -7.24 -12.69 9.41
C GLU A 178 -8.67 -12.59 8.88
N ARG A 179 -9.64 -12.37 9.78
CA ARG A 179 -11.04 -12.17 9.38
C ARG A 179 -11.22 -10.93 8.51
N ARG A 180 -10.62 -9.80 8.86
CA ARG A 180 -10.68 -8.57 8.04
C ARG A 180 -10.08 -8.78 6.65
N LEU A 181 -8.96 -9.49 6.54
CA LEU A 181 -8.35 -9.81 5.24
C LEU A 181 -9.26 -10.69 4.39
N GLU A 182 -9.95 -11.66 5.00
CA GLU A 182 -10.93 -12.49 4.31
C GLU A 182 -12.14 -11.68 3.85
N GLU A 183 -12.69 -10.82 4.70
CA GLU A 183 -13.80 -9.91 4.38
C GLU A 183 -13.44 -8.98 3.22
N VAL A 184 -12.24 -8.37 3.24
CA VAL A 184 -11.75 -7.51 2.15
C VAL A 184 -11.60 -8.31 0.85
N ARG A 185 -11.06 -9.53 0.90
CA ARG A 185 -10.92 -10.38 -0.29
C ARG A 185 -12.28 -10.74 -0.89
N LEU A 186 -13.26 -11.06 -0.05
CA LEU A 186 -14.61 -11.35 -0.50
C LEU A 186 -15.27 -10.11 -1.11
N ALA A 187 -15.17 -8.95 -0.44
CA ALA A 187 -15.72 -7.69 -0.93
C ALA A 187 -15.11 -7.27 -2.28
N GLU A 188 -13.80 -7.43 -2.47
CA GLU A 188 -13.15 -7.14 -3.75
C GLU A 188 -13.57 -8.15 -4.84
N ARG A 189 -13.76 -9.43 -4.50
CA ARG A 189 -14.29 -10.42 -5.44
C ARG A 189 -15.72 -10.06 -5.87
N ASP A 190 -16.57 -9.66 -4.93
CA ASP A 190 -17.94 -9.28 -5.19
C ASP A 190 -17.98 -8.01 -6.05
N ARG A 191 -17.17 -6.99 -5.72
CA ARG A 191 -17.01 -5.76 -6.50
C ARG A 191 -16.59 -6.02 -7.95
N VAL A 192 -15.59 -6.88 -8.16
CA VAL A 192 -15.15 -7.26 -9.52
C VAL A 192 -16.29 -7.97 -10.25
N SER A 193 -16.98 -8.90 -9.58
CA SER A 193 -18.09 -9.65 -10.18
C SER A 193 -19.23 -8.72 -10.61
N GLU A 194 -19.63 -7.79 -9.75
CA GLU A 194 -20.65 -6.77 -10.04
C GLU A 194 -20.27 -5.89 -11.23
N ALA A 195 -18.99 -5.53 -11.37
CA ALA A 195 -18.52 -4.74 -12.50
C ALA A 195 -18.65 -5.48 -13.85
N TRP A 196 -18.62 -6.81 -13.85
CA TRP A 196 -18.75 -7.65 -15.04
C TRP A 196 -20.20 -8.01 -15.39
N LEU A 197 -21.15 -7.95 -14.44
CA LEU A 197 -22.56 -8.27 -14.69
C LEU A 197 -23.13 -7.55 -15.92
N PRO A 198 -22.93 -6.23 -16.11
CA PRO A 198 -23.46 -5.55 -17.29
C PRO A 198 -22.90 -6.06 -18.63
N VAL A 199 -21.70 -6.64 -18.64
CA VAL A 199 -21.12 -7.25 -19.85
C VAL A 199 -21.82 -8.57 -20.16
N VAL A 200 -22.11 -9.37 -19.12
CA VAL A 200 -22.87 -10.62 -19.23
C VAL A 200 -24.29 -10.32 -19.70
N ASP A 201 -24.97 -9.34 -19.11
CA ASP A 201 -26.33 -8.95 -19.47
C ASP A 201 -26.43 -8.55 -20.96
N HIS A 202 -25.46 -7.79 -21.46
CA HIS A 202 -25.45 -7.41 -22.88
C HIS A 202 -25.10 -8.56 -23.82
N LEU A 203 -24.28 -9.53 -23.39
CA LEU A 203 -24.04 -10.76 -24.15
C LEU A 203 -25.31 -11.61 -24.25
N GLU A 204 -26.03 -11.78 -23.15
CA GLU A 204 -27.30 -12.51 -23.12
C GLU A 204 -28.34 -11.83 -24.02
N LEU A 205 -28.44 -10.51 -23.94
CA LEU A 205 -29.33 -9.72 -24.81
C LEU A 205 -28.95 -9.87 -26.28
N ALA A 206 -27.65 -9.81 -26.61
CA ALA A 206 -27.18 -10.01 -27.98
C ALA A 206 -27.53 -11.40 -28.52
N LEU A 207 -27.41 -12.45 -27.69
CA LEU A 207 -27.78 -13.82 -28.07
C LEU A 207 -29.29 -13.97 -28.31
N GLN A 208 -30.14 -13.32 -27.51
CA GLN A 208 -31.59 -13.34 -27.71
C GLN A 208 -32.02 -12.70 -29.04
N HIS A 209 -31.25 -11.73 -29.53
CA HIS A 209 -31.54 -11.01 -30.78
C HIS A 209 -30.69 -11.46 -31.97
N ALA A 210 -29.85 -12.50 -31.79
CA ALA A 210 -28.90 -12.96 -32.81
C ALA A 210 -29.54 -13.52 -34.10
N ALA A 211 -30.83 -13.87 -34.08
CA ALA A 211 -31.52 -14.37 -35.28
C ALA A 211 -32.03 -13.27 -36.21
N ALA A 212 -32.00 -11.99 -35.78
CA ALA A 212 -32.68 -10.91 -36.49
C ALA A 212 -31.83 -10.25 -37.59
N ASP A 213 -30.54 -10.01 -37.34
CA ASP A 213 -29.65 -9.33 -38.28
C ASP A 213 -28.16 -9.63 -37.97
N PRO A 214 -27.42 -10.31 -38.88
CA PRO A 214 -26.00 -10.59 -38.72
C PRO A 214 -25.10 -9.35 -38.57
N GLU A 215 -25.42 -8.22 -39.21
CA GLU A 215 -24.61 -7.00 -39.09
C GLU A 215 -24.82 -6.32 -37.73
N ALA A 216 -26.06 -6.32 -37.23
CA ALA A 216 -26.37 -5.86 -35.87
C ALA A 216 -25.65 -6.67 -34.78
N ILE A 217 -25.41 -7.96 -35.00
CA ILE A 217 -24.64 -8.81 -34.07
C ILE A 217 -23.20 -8.34 -33.96
N ILE A 218 -22.55 -8.03 -35.08
CA ILE A 218 -21.14 -7.56 -35.08
C ILE A 218 -21.04 -6.25 -34.29
N ALA A 219 -21.90 -5.28 -34.58
CA ALA A 219 -21.94 -4.01 -33.86
C ALA A 219 -22.24 -4.19 -32.36
N GLY A 220 -23.12 -5.14 -32.01
CA GLY A 220 -23.43 -5.50 -30.63
C GLY A 220 -22.22 -6.10 -29.90
N VAL A 221 -21.54 -7.07 -30.51
CA VAL A 221 -20.35 -7.72 -29.95
C VAL A 221 -19.19 -6.72 -29.79
N GLU A 222 -19.00 -5.81 -30.74
CA GLU A 222 -18.04 -4.72 -30.59
C GLU A 222 -18.37 -3.81 -29.39
N GLY A 223 -19.66 -3.53 -29.18
CA GLY A 223 -20.15 -2.78 -28.01
C GLY A 223 -19.81 -3.47 -26.70
N VAL A 224 -20.08 -4.77 -26.60
CA VAL A 224 -19.71 -5.59 -25.44
C VAL A 224 -18.20 -5.59 -25.21
N CYS A 225 -17.40 -5.78 -26.26
CA CYS A 225 -15.93 -5.76 -26.16
C CYS A 225 -15.43 -4.41 -25.62
N ARG A 226 -15.96 -3.28 -26.12
CA ARG A 226 -15.60 -1.95 -25.61
C ARG A 226 -15.95 -1.80 -24.13
N GLN A 227 -17.10 -2.30 -23.71
CA GLN A 227 -17.52 -2.27 -22.31
C GLN A 227 -16.61 -3.13 -21.42
N ALA A 228 -16.26 -4.35 -21.87
CA ALA A 228 -15.34 -5.23 -21.15
C ALA A 228 -13.96 -4.56 -20.95
N TYR A 229 -13.45 -3.86 -21.98
CA TYR A 229 -12.21 -3.09 -21.84
C TYR A 229 -12.34 -1.95 -20.85
N ALA A 230 -13.48 -1.24 -20.84
CA ALA A 230 -13.75 -0.18 -19.88
C ALA A 230 -13.82 -0.72 -18.44
N VAL A 231 -14.36 -1.92 -18.22
CA VAL A 231 -14.37 -2.58 -16.91
C VAL A 231 -12.95 -2.84 -16.43
N LEU A 232 -12.11 -3.47 -17.26
CA LEU A 232 -10.71 -3.72 -16.93
C LEU A 232 -9.93 -2.43 -16.63
N ALA A 233 -10.12 -1.38 -17.42
CA ALA A 233 -9.49 -0.09 -17.19
C ALA A 233 -9.92 0.55 -15.85
N ARG A 234 -11.21 0.46 -15.47
CA ARG A 234 -11.71 0.95 -14.17
C ARG A 234 -11.15 0.16 -12.98
N LEU A 235 -10.84 -1.12 -13.19
CA LEU A 235 -10.15 -1.96 -12.19
C LEU A 235 -8.63 -1.70 -12.15
N GLY A 236 -8.12 -0.76 -12.96
CA GLY A 236 -6.71 -0.37 -12.99
C GLY A 236 -5.88 -1.10 -14.04
N TYR A 237 -6.47 -2.00 -14.84
CA TYR A 237 -5.76 -2.82 -15.80
C TYR A 237 -6.00 -2.35 -17.23
N GLN A 238 -5.09 -1.54 -17.74
CA GLN A 238 -5.17 -1.00 -19.09
C GLN A 238 -4.78 -2.06 -20.13
N ARG A 239 -5.38 -1.95 -21.32
CA ARG A 239 -5.09 -2.84 -22.45
C ARG A 239 -3.80 -2.39 -23.13
N ILE A 240 -2.87 -3.32 -23.28
CA ILE A 240 -1.61 -3.10 -23.98
C ILE A 240 -1.80 -3.50 -25.45
N ALA A 241 -1.69 -2.51 -26.34
CA ALA A 241 -1.99 -2.64 -27.76
C ALA A 241 -0.95 -1.90 -28.61
N ALA A 242 0.29 -2.35 -28.51
CA ALA A 242 1.48 -1.62 -28.96
C ALA A 242 1.80 -1.76 -30.47
N VAL A 243 0.81 -1.92 -31.35
CA VAL A 243 1.11 -2.04 -32.80
C VAL A 243 1.77 -0.75 -33.29
N GLY A 244 2.96 -0.86 -33.88
CA GLY A 244 3.78 0.26 -34.33
C GLY A 244 4.73 0.83 -33.28
N GLU A 245 4.68 0.35 -32.03
CA GLU A 245 5.60 0.78 -30.97
C GLU A 245 6.84 -0.13 -30.89
N PRO A 246 7.96 0.35 -30.33
CA PRO A 246 9.13 -0.48 -30.07
C PRO A 246 8.79 -1.68 -29.18
N PHE A 247 9.41 -2.81 -29.45
CA PHE A 247 9.29 -3.98 -28.60
C PHE A 247 9.93 -3.73 -27.23
N ASP A 248 9.09 -3.64 -26.20
CA ASP A 248 9.51 -3.66 -24.80
C ASP A 248 9.35 -5.07 -24.16
N PRO A 249 10.45 -5.75 -23.76
CA PRO A 249 10.39 -7.04 -23.06
C PRO A 249 9.64 -7.01 -21.72
N ALA A 250 9.51 -5.85 -21.08
CA ALA A 250 8.75 -5.73 -19.85
C ALA A 250 7.24 -5.90 -20.10
N LEU A 251 6.74 -5.38 -21.23
CA LEU A 251 5.31 -5.35 -21.56
C LEU A 251 4.91 -6.44 -22.58
N HIS A 252 5.87 -6.98 -23.33
CA HIS A 252 5.63 -7.81 -24.49
C HIS A 252 6.34 -9.16 -24.43
N ASP A 253 5.67 -10.18 -24.98
CA ASP A 253 6.19 -11.51 -25.24
C ASP A 253 6.26 -11.74 -26.76
N ALA A 254 7.46 -11.84 -27.32
CA ALA A 254 7.68 -11.97 -28.75
C ALA A 254 7.45 -13.42 -29.21
N ALA A 255 6.29 -13.69 -29.81
CA ALA A 255 5.96 -15.02 -30.31
C ALA A 255 6.56 -15.32 -31.69
N GLN A 256 6.70 -14.31 -32.55
CA GLN A 256 7.18 -14.46 -33.91
C GLN A 256 7.97 -13.23 -34.36
N VAL A 257 8.89 -13.43 -35.30
CA VAL A 257 9.60 -12.36 -36.01
C VAL A 257 9.14 -12.38 -37.46
N ARG A 258 8.73 -11.23 -38.01
CA ARG A 258 8.29 -11.08 -39.41
C ARG A 258 9.15 -10.02 -40.11
N GLN A 259 9.41 -10.21 -41.40
CA GLN A 259 9.97 -9.16 -42.25
C GLN A 259 8.82 -8.40 -42.91
N GLU A 260 8.66 -7.14 -42.49
CA GLU A 260 7.71 -6.18 -43.02
C GLU A 260 8.50 -4.94 -43.48
N PRO A 261 8.67 -4.71 -44.79
CA PRO A 261 9.59 -3.70 -45.32
C PRO A 261 9.28 -2.26 -44.89
N GLN A 262 8.06 -2.02 -44.42
CA GLN A 262 7.56 -0.69 -44.05
C GLN A 262 7.74 -0.36 -42.56
N ALA A 263 8.09 -1.34 -41.72
CA ALA A 263 8.24 -1.14 -40.27
C ALA A 263 9.71 -1.08 -39.86
N ALA A 264 10.02 -0.25 -38.86
CA ALA A 264 11.38 -0.16 -38.32
C ALA A 264 11.76 -1.45 -37.58
N PRO A 265 13.03 -1.91 -37.66
CA PRO A 265 13.50 -3.10 -36.95
C PRO A 265 13.23 -3.06 -35.45
N GLY A 266 12.78 -4.18 -34.87
CA GLY A 266 12.43 -4.26 -33.43
C GLY A 266 11.08 -3.62 -33.05
N THR A 267 10.27 -3.21 -34.03
CA THR A 267 8.91 -2.68 -33.79
C THR A 267 7.89 -3.81 -33.70
N VAL A 268 6.87 -3.66 -32.86
CA VAL A 268 5.72 -4.56 -32.83
C VAL A 268 4.87 -4.35 -34.08
N VAL A 269 4.83 -5.36 -34.94
CA VAL A 269 4.10 -5.37 -36.20
C VAL A 269 2.64 -5.78 -35.98
N GLN A 270 2.41 -6.71 -35.06
CA GLN A 270 1.09 -7.28 -34.83
C GLN A 270 0.96 -7.74 -33.38
N VAL A 271 -0.18 -7.46 -32.75
CA VAL A 271 -0.53 -8.02 -31.43
C VAL A 271 -1.41 -9.25 -31.66
N LEU A 272 -0.89 -10.45 -31.36
CA LEU A 272 -1.64 -11.71 -31.45
C LEU A 272 -2.60 -11.89 -30.27
N ARG A 273 -2.15 -11.48 -29.09
CA ARG A 273 -2.96 -11.47 -27.87
C ARG A 273 -2.65 -10.22 -27.08
N ALA A 274 -3.69 -9.43 -26.79
CA ALA A 274 -3.53 -8.20 -26.01
C ALA A 274 -3.04 -8.50 -24.59
N GLY A 275 -2.09 -7.68 -24.12
CA GLY A 275 -1.65 -7.65 -22.73
C GLY A 275 -2.58 -6.81 -21.88
N TYR A 276 -2.52 -7.01 -20.56
CA TYR A 276 -3.21 -6.17 -19.59
C TYR A 276 -2.33 -5.94 -18.39
N GLY A 277 -2.27 -4.71 -17.91
CA GLY A 277 -1.43 -4.38 -16.78
C GLY A 277 -1.65 -2.96 -16.28
N SER A 278 -0.87 -2.66 -15.26
CA SER A 278 -0.76 -1.36 -14.62
C SER A 278 0.73 -1.06 -14.40
N ASP A 279 1.02 0.15 -13.99
CA ASP A 279 2.31 0.55 -13.41
C ASP A 279 2.73 -0.31 -12.21
N ARG A 280 1.78 -0.80 -11.43
CA ARG A 280 2.02 -1.67 -10.26
C ARG A 280 2.30 -3.13 -10.62
N GLY A 281 2.07 -3.53 -11.87
CA GLY A 281 2.31 -4.89 -12.32
C GLY A 281 1.41 -5.32 -13.49
N LEU A 282 1.88 -6.33 -14.20
CA LEU A 282 1.19 -6.94 -15.34
C LEU A 282 0.30 -8.10 -14.89
N LEU A 283 -0.94 -8.12 -15.40
CA LEU A 283 -1.77 -9.34 -15.37
C LEU A 283 -1.26 -10.35 -16.39
N ARG A 284 -0.90 -9.85 -17.58
CA ARG A 284 -0.25 -10.63 -18.62
C ARG A 284 0.44 -9.72 -19.65
N PRO A 285 1.59 -10.13 -20.19
CA PRO A 285 2.22 -9.42 -21.30
C PRO A 285 1.38 -9.53 -22.58
N ALA A 286 1.60 -8.61 -23.52
CA ALA A 286 1.03 -8.73 -24.85
C ALA A 286 1.87 -9.69 -25.70
N THR A 287 1.23 -10.69 -26.30
CA THR A 287 1.91 -11.58 -27.25
C THR A 287 1.97 -10.90 -28.61
N VAL A 288 3.17 -10.66 -29.11
CA VAL A 288 3.41 -9.81 -30.28
C VAL A 288 4.26 -10.49 -31.36
N VAL A 289 4.09 -10.02 -32.58
CA VAL A 289 4.99 -10.26 -33.71
C VAL A 289 5.87 -9.02 -33.85
N VAL A 290 7.18 -9.22 -33.90
CA VAL A 290 8.16 -8.12 -34.02
C VAL A 290 8.78 -8.09 -35.40
N GLN A 291 9.13 -6.89 -35.86
CA GLN A 291 9.87 -6.70 -37.09
C GLN A 291 11.30 -7.22 -36.93
N ALA A 292 11.75 -8.01 -37.90
CA ALA A 292 13.13 -8.49 -37.95
C ALA A 292 14.14 -7.33 -37.93
N GLY A 293 15.22 -7.51 -37.15
CA GLY A 293 16.46 -6.75 -37.27
C GLY A 293 16.97 -6.73 -38.71
N PRO A 294 17.72 -5.71 -39.16
CA PRO A 294 18.47 -5.83 -40.41
C PRO A 294 19.44 -7.01 -40.26
N ASP A 295 19.46 -7.89 -41.25
CA ASP A 295 20.26 -9.11 -41.22
C ASP A 295 21.74 -8.72 -41.27
N GLU A 296 22.48 -8.86 -40.15
CA GLU A 296 23.91 -8.47 -40.06
C GLU A 296 24.81 -9.24 -41.06
N ARG A 297 24.27 -10.24 -41.77
CA ARG A 297 24.95 -11.02 -42.80
C ARG A 297 24.94 -10.37 -44.19
N GLU A 298 23.99 -9.48 -44.50
CA GLU A 298 23.91 -8.81 -45.81
C GLU A 298 24.68 -7.48 -45.86
N ALA A 299 24.90 -6.81 -44.73
CA ALA A 299 25.64 -5.54 -44.68
C ALA A 299 27.18 -5.67 -44.83
N ARG A 300 27.69 -6.91 -44.96
CA ARG A 300 29.12 -7.23 -45.14
C ARG A 300 29.47 -7.79 -46.53
N SER A 301 28.55 -7.82 -47.49
CA SER A 301 28.87 -8.08 -48.92
C SER A 301 28.86 -6.78 -49.72
#